data_AF-A0A9K3IJI6-F1
#
_entry.id   AF-A0A9K3IJI6-F1
#
_cell.length_a   1.000
_cell.length_b   1.000
_cell.length_c   1.000
_cell.angle_alpha   90.00
_cell.angle_beta   90.00
_cell.angle_gamma   90.00
#
_symmetry.space_group_name_H-M   'P 1'
#
loop_
_entity.id
_entity.type
_entity.pdbx_description
1 polymer ?
#
loop_
_entity_poly.entity_id
_entity_poly.type
_entity_poly.pdbx_seq_one_letter_code
_entity_poly.pdbx_strand_id
1 'polypeptide(L)'
;MDEEFFNAFATPVTPMSIVQNTMLENETGTMQKPPKLLNIEEYKGWQERFENWVQANYLDAWECVETKYVRPKNDDDEEVAIKDLTGDDRKKYKNEKMMLSLLHQAIKEDILVLLQHNGSSYSIWKALKSKFKGSEEMVKNKKSLLEKEFDLFRGLKNETIKELIE
;
A
#
# COMPACT_ATOMS: atom_id res chain seq x y z
N MET A 1 0.60 25.78 -41.36
CA MET A 1 2.07 25.91 -41.19
C MET A 1 2.32 25.95 -39.69
N ASP A 2 1.87 24.91 -38.97
CA ASP A 2 1.64 25.01 -37.51
C ASP A 2 2.00 23.74 -36.73
N GLU A 3 2.20 22.59 -37.40
CA GLU A 3 2.67 21.36 -36.73
C GLU A 3 4.21 21.34 -36.54
N GLU A 4 4.96 21.88 -37.50
CA GLU A 4 6.44 21.98 -37.39
C GLU A 4 6.89 22.97 -36.32
N PHE A 5 6.13 24.06 -36.09
CA PHE A 5 6.45 25.04 -35.05
C PHE A 5 6.22 24.47 -33.64
N PHE A 6 5.18 23.65 -33.45
CA PHE A 6 4.93 22.97 -32.18
C PHE A 6 5.95 21.86 -31.89
N ASN A 7 6.41 21.14 -32.91
CA ASN A 7 7.43 20.09 -32.75
C ASN A 7 8.83 20.64 -32.47
N ALA A 8 9.12 21.91 -32.81
CA ALA A 8 10.42 22.54 -32.56
C ALA A 8 10.71 22.83 -31.07
N PHE A 9 9.69 22.82 -30.21
CA PHE A 9 9.82 23.01 -28.75
C PHE A 9 9.63 21.73 -27.94
N ALA A 10 9.34 20.59 -28.59
CA ALA A 10 9.24 19.31 -27.93
C ALA A 10 10.65 18.81 -27.60
N THR A 11 11.11 19.05 -26.37
CA THR A 11 12.33 18.42 -25.87
C THR A 11 12.14 16.90 -25.85
N PRO A 12 13.04 16.11 -26.46
CA PRO A 12 12.96 14.66 -26.39
C PRO A 12 13.07 14.21 -24.93
N VAL A 13 11.99 13.64 -24.39
CA VAL A 13 12.05 13.01 -23.07
C VAL A 13 12.94 11.78 -23.14
N THR A 14 14.01 11.77 -22.35
CA THR A 14 14.94 10.64 -22.29
C THR A 14 14.33 9.48 -21.49
N PRO A 15 14.75 8.23 -21.74
CA PRO A 15 14.35 7.08 -20.93
C PRO A 15 14.61 7.29 -19.44
N MET A 16 15.72 7.97 -19.08
CA MET A 16 16.06 8.29 -17.70
C MET A 16 15.07 9.25 -17.05
N SER A 17 14.67 10.33 -17.75
CA SER A 17 13.64 11.26 -17.27
C SER A 17 12.26 10.59 -17.13
N ILE A 18 11.93 9.63 -18.00
CA ILE A 18 10.67 8.88 -17.91
C ILE A 18 10.64 8.03 -16.64
N VAL A 19 11.73 7.31 -16.36
CA VAL A 19 11.86 6.49 -15.14
C VAL A 19 11.75 7.36 -13.89
N GLN A 20 12.42 8.50 -13.88
CA GLN A 20 12.43 9.41 -12.75
C GLN A 20 11.04 10.02 -12.48
N ASN A 21 10.31 10.39 -13.54
CA ASN A 21 8.92 10.84 -13.44
C ASN A 21 8.01 9.73 -12.92
N THR A 22 8.15 8.51 -13.43
CA THR A 22 7.35 7.35 -12.95
C THR A 22 7.62 7.05 -11.47
N MET A 23 8.86 7.16 -11.02
CA MET A 23 9.21 7.01 -9.60
C MET A 23 8.53 8.07 -8.73
N LEU A 24 8.57 9.33 -9.17
CA LEU A 24 7.94 10.44 -8.45
C LEU A 24 6.41 10.30 -8.39
N GLU A 25 5.78 9.86 -9.49
CA GLU A 25 4.35 9.57 -9.55
C GLU A 25 3.97 8.41 -8.61
N ASN A 26 4.80 7.37 -8.52
CA ASN A 26 4.57 6.29 -7.56
C ASN A 26 4.71 6.80 -6.12
N GLU A 27 5.65 7.70 -5.84
CA GLU A 27 5.87 8.18 -4.48
C GLU A 27 4.75 9.10 -3.99
N THR A 28 4.31 10.04 -4.83
CA THR A 28 3.39 11.13 -4.46
C THR A 28 1.96 10.95 -4.96
N GLY A 29 1.74 10.04 -5.91
CA GLY A 29 0.48 9.90 -6.64
C GLY A 29 0.35 10.94 -7.76
N THR A 30 -0.80 10.90 -8.43
CA THR A 30 -1.19 11.84 -9.49
C THR A 30 -2.61 12.34 -9.21
N MET A 31 -3.16 13.21 -10.07
CA MET A 31 -4.58 13.59 -9.98
C MET A 31 -5.53 12.42 -10.23
N GLN A 32 -5.07 11.35 -10.88
CA GLN A 32 -5.92 10.22 -11.27
C GLN A 32 -5.67 8.96 -10.44
N LYS A 33 -4.46 8.81 -9.89
CA LYS A 33 -4.03 7.59 -9.21
C LYS A 33 -3.39 7.90 -7.87
N PRO A 34 -3.68 7.11 -6.81
CA PRO A 34 -3.02 7.25 -5.52
C PRO A 34 -1.52 6.93 -5.60
N PRO A 35 -0.71 7.36 -4.61
CA PRO A 35 0.66 6.90 -4.47
C PRO A 35 0.72 5.38 -4.33
N LYS A 36 1.78 4.77 -4.85
CA LYS A 36 1.95 3.33 -4.94
C LYS A 36 2.95 2.80 -3.91
N LEU A 37 2.54 1.81 -3.14
CA LEU A 37 3.35 1.03 -2.23
C LEU A 37 4.11 -0.04 -3.02
N LEU A 38 5.40 0.18 -3.23
CA LEU A 38 6.25 -0.75 -3.97
C LEU A 38 6.84 -1.84 -3.06
N ASN A 39 7.18 -1.47 -1.82
CA ASN A 39 7.75 -2.36 -0.81
C ASN A 39 7.07 -2.16 0.55
N ILE A 40 6.97 -3.22 1.36
CA ILE A 40 6.27 -3.14 2.66
C ILE A 40 7.00 -2.26 3.68
N GLU A 41 8.32 -2.09 3.52
CA GLU A 41 9.16 -1.22 4.34
C GLU A 41 8.79 0.26 4.18
N GLU A 42 8.27 0.64 3.01
CA GLU A 42 7.82 2.00 2.71
C GLU A 42 6.45 2.32 3.31
N TYR A 43 5.74 1.32 3.84
CA TYR A 43 4.37 1.44 4.32
C TYR A 43 4.17 2.62 5.27
N LYS A 44 5.10 2.84 6.21
CA LYS A 44 4.99 3.91 7.20
C LYS A 44 4.85 5.29 6.55
N GLY A 45 5.68 5.58 5.55
CA GLY A 45 5.64 6.86 4.83
C GLY A 45 4.51 6.89 3.79
N TRP A 46 4.25 5.75 3.14
CA TRP A 46 3.19 5.64 2.15
C TRP A 46 1.79 5.79 2.74
N GLN A 47 1.53 5.25 3.94
CA GLN A 47 0.20 5.20 4.54
C GLN A 47 -0.41 6.61 4.66
N GLU A 48 0.36 7.56 5.19
CA GLU A 48 -0.09 8.94 5.36
C GLU A 48 -0.38 9.62 4.02
N ARG A 49 0.48 9.40 3.01
CA ARG A 49 0.25 9.95 1.66
C ARG A 49 -0.97 9.36 1.00
N PHE A 50 -1.15 8.05 1.10
CA PHE A 50 -2.31 7.34 0.57
C PHE A 50 -3.61 7.81 1.25
N GLU A 51 -3.62 7.85 2.58
CA GLU A 51 -4.76 8.29 3.38
C GLU A 51 -5.17 9.72 3.02
N ASN A 52 -4.22 10.67 3.03
CA ASN A 52 -4.48 12.06 2.66
C ASN A 52 -4.99 12.18 1.22
N TRP A 53 -4.39 11.46 0.27
CA TRP A 53 -4.81 11.50 -1.12
C TRP A 53 -6.23 10.95 -1.30
N VAL A 54 -6.57 9.82 -0.66
CA VAL A 54 -7.90 9.23 -0.77
C VAL A 54 -8.93 10.10 -0.08
N GLN A 55 -8.67 10.62 1.12
CA GLN A 55 -9.61 11.50 1.82
C GLN A 55 -9.87 12.81 1.05
N ALA A 56 -8.85 13.39 0.41
CA ALA A 56 -9.00 14.61 -0.38
C ALA A 56 -9.87 14.40 -1.64
N ASN A 57 -9.78 13.22 -2.28
CA ASN A 57 -10.41 12.98 -3.59
C ASN A 57 -11.66 12.08 -3.52
N TYR A 58 -11.74 11.19 -2.53
CA TYR A 58 -12.71 10.10 -2.42
C TYR A 58 -13.08 9.81 -0.95
N LEU A 59 -13.39 10.85 -0.16
CA LEU A 59 -13.73 10.74 1.27
C LEU A 59 -14.81 9.69 1.54
N ASP A 60 -15.89 9.70 0.77
CA ASP A 60 -16.99 8.74 0.86
C ASP A 60 -16.54 7.27 0.68
N ALA A 61 -15.47 7.03 -0.09
CA ALA A 61 -14.88 5.70 -0.26
C ALA A 61 -13.96 5.32 0.91
N TRP A 62 -13.25 6.29 1.48
CA TRP A 62 -12.38 6.09 2.65
C TRP A 62 -13.13 5.48 3.83
N GLU A 63 -14.38 5.89 4.06
CA GLU A 63 -15.21 5.32 5.13
C GLU A 63 -15.28 3.78 5.09
N CYS A 64 -15.14 3.15 3.92
CA CYS A 64 -15.20 1.70 3.77
C CYS A 64 -14.00 0.96 4.39
N VAL A 65 -12.85 1.63 4.57
CA VAL A 65 -11.72 1.06 5.30
C VAL A 65 -11.80 1.27 6.81
N GLU A 66 -12.62 2.21 7.26
CA GLU A 66 -12.89 2.48 8.68
C GLU A 66 -14.06 1.64 9.20
N THR A 67 -15.12 1.55 8.41
CA THR A 67 -16.34 0.78 8.69
C THR A 67 -16.58 -0.22 7.58
N LYS A 68 -16.59 -1.51 7.94
CA LYS A 68 -16.81 -2.59 6.99
C LYS A 68 -18.16 -2.42 6.27
N TYR A 69 -18.13 -2.35 4.95
CA TYR A 69 -19.34 -2.44 4.14
C TYR A 69 -20.07 -3.77 4.35
N VAL A 70 -21.39 -3.70 4.51
CA VAL A 70 -22.28 -4.86 4.60
C VAL A 70 -23.34 -4.73 3.52
N ARG A 71 -23.51 -5.78 2.73
CA ARG A 71 -24.53 -5.83 1.69
C ARG A 71 -25.91 -5.88 2.35
N PRO A 72 -26.87 -5.02 1.97
CA PRO A 72 -28.23 -5.10 2.48
C PRO A 72 -28.84 -6.46 2.16
N LYS A 73 -29.71 -6.93 3.05
CA LYS A 73 -30.43 -8.19 2.90
C LYS A 73 -31.93 -7.96 2.74
N ASN A 74 -32.58 -8.84 2.01
CA ASN A 74 -34.03 -8.87 1.86
C ASN A 74 -34.69 -9.59 3.07
N ASP A 75 -36.02 -9.73 3.03
CA ASP A 75 -36.80 -10.38 4.08
C ASP A 75 -36.44 -11.87 4.27
N ASP A 76 -35.84 -12.50 3.25
CA ASP A 76 -35.38 -13.89 3.25
C ASP A 76 -33.91 -14.04 3.72
N ASP A 77 -33.30 -12.98 4.26
CA ASP A 77 -31.89 -12.92 4.71
C ASP A 77 -30.85 -13.12 3.58
N GLU A 78 -31.26 -12.93 2.33
CA GLU A 78 -30.40 -12.99 1.13
C GLU A 78 -29.90 -11.61 0.72
N GLU A 79 -28.71 -11.53 0.11
CA GLU A 79 -28.17 -10.27 -0.39
C GLU A 79 -29.05 -9.65 -1.49
N VAL A 80 -29.44 -8.39 -1.30
CA VAL A 80 -30.22 -7.64 -2.30
C VAL A 80 -29.40 -7.49 -3.58
N ALA A 81 -29.98 -7.87 -4.73
CA ALA A 81 -29.33 -7.77 -6.03
C ALA A 81 -28.94 -6.32 -6.39
N ILE A 82 -27.87 -6.13 -7.18
CA ILE A 82 -27.32 -4.78 -7.46
C ILE A 82 -28.36 -3.87 -8.14
N LYS A 83 -29.23 -4.43 -8.97
CA LYS A 83 -30.30 -3.70 -9.65
C LYS A 83 -31.37 -3.17 -8.68
N ASP A 84 -31.57 -3.85 -7.55
CA ASP A 84 -32.64 -3.59 -6.58
C ASP A 84 -32.15 -2.77 -5.37
N LEU A 85 -30.85 -2.41 -5.32
CA LEU A 85 -30.31 -1.52 -4.29
C LEU A 85 -30.97 -0.14 -4.34
N THR A 86 -31.36 0.35 -3.17
CA THR A 86 -31.85 1.71 -2.94
C THR A 86 -30.76 2.75 -3.22
N GLY A 87 -31.11 4.04 -3.26
CA GLY A 87 -30.15 5.12 -3.54
C GLY A 87 -28.93 5.10 -2.61
N ASP A 88 -29.17 5.07 -1.30
CA ASP A 88 -28.10 5.07 -0.29
C ASP A 88 -27.28 3.78 -0.31
N ASP A 89 -27.94 2.63 -0.47
CA ASP A 89 -27.26 1.34 -0.52
C ASP A 89 -26.40 1.19 -1.78
N ARG A 90 -26.89 1.70 -2.91
CA ARG A 90 -26.13 1.77 -4.16
C ARG A 90 -24.93 2.69 -4.01
N LYS A 91 -25.07 3.82 -3.30
CA LYS A 91 -23.95 4.72 -2.99
C LYS A 91 -22.89 4.00 -2.16
N LYS A 92 -23.27 3.33 -1.06
CA LYS A 92 -22.36 2.54 -0.22
C LYS A 92 -21.66 1.42 -0.99
N TYR A 93 -22.39 0.70 -1.83
CA TYR A 93 -21.81 -0.34 -2.69
C TYR A 93 -20.78 0.25 -3.67
N LYS A 94 -21.09 1.39 -4.30
CA LYS A 94 -20.16 2.08 -5.20
C LYS A 94 -18.91 2.55 -4.46
N ASN A 95 -19.06 3.08 -3.25
CA ASN A 95 -17.94 3.50 -2.40
C ASN A 95 -17.03 2.31 -2.05
N GLU A 96 -17.57 1.16 -1.68
CA GLU A 96 -16.79 -0.06 -1.44
C GLU A 96 -16.00 -0.48 -2.68
N LYS A 97 -16.64 -0.50 -3.85
CA LYS A 97 -15.96 -0.84 -5.12
C LYS A 97 -14.91 0.18 -5.52
N MET A 98 -15.16 1.47 -5.25
CA MET A 98 -14.18 2.53 -5.45
C MET A 98 -12.96 2.32 -4.56
N MET A 99 -13.17 2.10 -3.26
CA MET A 99 -12.09 1.91 -2.30
C MET A 99 -11.26 0.66 -2.62
N LEU A 100 -11.90 -0.43 -3.03
CA LEU A 100 -11.21 -1.62 -3.55
C LEU A 100 -10.35 -1.29 -4.75
N SER A 101 -10.88 -0.54 -5.73
CA SER A 101 -10.10 -0.13 -6.91
C SER A 101 -8.88 0.70 -6.51
N LEU A 102 -9.03 1.65 -5.59
CA LEU A 102 -7.94 2.49 -5.10
C LEU A 102 -6.85 1.66 -4.40
N LEU A 103 -7.23 0.68 -3.55
CA LEU A 103 -6.28 -0.22 -2.90
C LEU A 103 -5.51 -1.08 -3.91
N HIS A 104 -6.18 -1.65 -4.91
CA HIS A 104 -5.51 -2.45 -5.95
C HIS A 104 -4.55 -1.61 -6.82
N GLN A 105 -4.87 -0.33 -7.05
CA GLN A 105 -3.98 0.56 -7.78
C GLN A 105 -2.76 0.96 -6.95
N ALA A 106 -2.97 1.17 -5.65
CA ALA A 106 -1.97 1.70 -4.74
C ALA A 106 -1.06 0.62 -4.15
N ILE A 107 -1.45 -0.66 -4.12
CA ILE A 107 -0.67 -1.72 -3.51
C ILE A 107 -0.09 -2.60 -4.62
N LYS A 108 1.23 -2.82 -4.60
CA LYS A 108 1.85 -3.78 -5.52
C LYS A 108 1.29 -5.19 -5.30
N GLU A 109 0.98 -5.88 -6.40
CA GLU A 109 0.36 -7.22 -6.38
C GLU A 109 1.10 -8.21 -5.46
N ASP A 110 2.43 -8.26 -5.53
CA ASP A 110 3.27 -9.13 -4.68
C ASP A 110 3.06 -8.89 -3.17
N ILE A 111 2.69 -7.67 -2.76
CA ILE A 111 2.34 -7.37 -1.38
C ILE A 111 0.92 -7.86 -1.10
N LEU A 112 -0.02 -7.55 -2.01
CA LEU A 112 -1.43 -7.86 -1.86
C LEU A 112 -1.68 -9.36 -1.68
N VAL A 113 -1.05 -10.21 -2.50
CA VAL A 113 -1.19 -11.68 -2.43
C VAL A 113 -0.68 -12.29 -1.12
N LEU A 114 0.17 -11.57 -0.39
CA LEU A 114 0.71 -12.00 0.91
C LEU A 114 -0.16 -11.57 2.10
N LEU A 115 -1.23 -10.81 1.86
CA LEU A 115 -2.15 -10.35 2.89
C LEU A 115 -3.26 -11.38 3.13
N GLN A 116 -3.57 -11.64 4.39
CA GLN A 116 -4.71 -12.47 4.78
C GLN A 116 -5.97 -11.60 4.84
N HIS A 117 -6.73 -11.55 3.75
CA HIS A 117 -7.96 -10.74 3.64
C HIS A 117 -9.11 -11.54 3.02
N ASN A 118 -10.35 -11.04 3.16
CA ASN A 118 -11.53 -11.66 2.57
C ASN A 118 -12.04 -10.94 1.31
N GLY A 119 -11.31 -9.93 0.85
CA GLY A 119 -11.59 -9.22 -0.40
C GLY A 119 -12.44 -7.97 -0.23
N SER A 120 -12.83 -7.62 0.99
CA SER A 120 -13.38 -6.29 1.31
C SER A 120 -12.28 -5.26 1.50
N SER A 121 -12.55 -3.99 1.18
CA SER A 121 -11.61 -2.88 1.34
C SER A 121 -11.11 -2.79 2.79
N TYR A 122 -12.04 -2.89 3.75
CA TYR A 122 -11.77 -3.01 5.17
C TYR A 122 -10.76 -4.11 5.52
N SER A 123 -10.98 -5.32 5.00
CA SER A 123 -10.11 -6.45 5.32
C SER A 123 -8.70 -6.29 4.75
N ILE A 124 -8.58 -5.76 3.53
CA ILE A 124 -7.29 -5.50 2.89
C ILE A 124 -6.52 -4.45 3.69
N TRP A 125 -7.16 -3.33 4.02
CA TRP A 125 -6.54 -2.25 4.79
C TRP A 125 -6.07 -2.71 6.17
N LYS A 126 -6.91 -3.49 6.87
CA LYS A 126 -6.58 -4.05 8.19
C LYS A 126 -5.44 -5.08 8.11
N ALA A 127 -5.45 -5.94 7.09
CA ALA A 127 -4.40 -6.92 6.87
C ALA A 127 -3.07 -6.23 6.58
N LEU A 128 -3.07 -5.16 5.77
CA LEU A 128 -1.88 -4.38 5.46
C LEU A 128 -1.27 -3.72 6.71
N LYS A 129 -2.10 -3.06 7.53
CA LYS A 129 -1.70 -2.51 8.84
C LYS A 129 -1.05 -3.57 9.74
N SER A 130 -1.63 -4.77 9.77
CA SER A 130 -1.16 -5.87 10.60
C SER A 130 0.16 -6.46 10.08
N LYS A 131 0.30 -6.60 8.75
CA LYS A 131 1.53 -7.07 8.10
C LYS A 131 2.71 -6.17 8.39
N PHE A 132 2.51 -4.86 8.33
CA PHE A 132 3.55 -3.88 8.64
C PHE A 132 4.01 -3.98 10.11
N LYS A 133 3.07 -4.01 11.07
CA LYS A 133 3.41 -4.15 12.49
C LYS A 133 4.22 -5.43 12.78
N GLY A 134 3.82 -6.55 12.17
CA GLY A 134 4.57 -7.81 12.29
C GLY A 134 5.98 -7.72 11.68
N SER A 135 6.15 -6.96 10.60
CA SER A 135 7.47 -6.69 10.01
C SER A 135 8.37 -5.89 10.96
N GLU A 136 7.86 -4.80 11.56
CA GLU A 136 8.60 -4.01 12.55
C GLU A 136 9.02 -4.85 13.75
N GLU A 137 8.12 -5.68 14.27
CA GLU A 137 8.41 -6.59 15.39
C GLU A 137 9.49 -7.61 15.01
N MET A 138 9.40 -8.21 13.83
CA MET A 138 10.40 -9.15 13.34
C MET A 138 11.79 -8.50 13.23
N VAL A 139 11.87 -7.28 12.70
CA VAL A 139 13.14 -6.54 12.58
C VAL A 139 13.71 -6.24 13.96
N LYS A 140 12.88 -5.78 14.90
CA LYS A 140 13.29 -5.52 16.29
C LYS A 140 13.81 -6.78 16.98
N ASN A 141 13.13 -7.91 16.81
CA ASN A 141 13.51 -9.18 17.42
C ASN A 141 14.83 -9.71 16.85
N LYS A 142 15.05 -9.63 15.53
CA LYS A 142 16.33 -10.00 14.90
C LYS A 142 17.49 -9.15 15.41
N LYS A 143 17.29 -7.83 15.55
CA LYS A 143 18.30 -6.94 16.13
C LYS A 143 18.65 -7.31 17.56
N SER A 144 17.65 -7.55 18.41
CA SER A 144 17.90 -7.94 19.81
C SER A 144 18.61 -9.29 19.94
N LEU A 145 18.34 -10.24 19.04
CA LEU A 145 19.05 -11.51 19.01
C LEU A 145 20.54 -11.30 18.68
N LEU A 146 20.84 -10.52 17.65
CA LEU A 146 22.22 -10.19 17.26
C LEU A 146 22.99 -9.48 18.39
N GLU A 147 22.35 -8.54 19.10
CA GLU A 147 22.96 -7.87 20.25
C GLU A 147 23.31 -8.88 21.36
N LYS A 148 22.43 -9.83 21.66
CA LYS A 148 22.70 -10.89 22.64
C LYS A 148 23.80 -11.85 22.18
N GLU A 149 23.78 -12.25 20.92
CA GLU A 149 24.84 -13.10 20.34
C GLU A 149 26.20 -12.42 20.43
N PHE A 150 26.24 -11.11 20.16
CA PHE A 150 27.45 -10.31 20.31
C PHE A 150 27.90 -10.19 21.78
N ASP A 151 26.99 -9.96 22.73
CA ASP A 151 27.32 -9.90 24.17
C ASP A 151 27.83 -11.25 24.72
N LEU A 152 27.32 -12.35 24.18
CA LEU A 152 27.76 -13.71 24.50
C LEU A 152 29.06 -14.09 23.79
N PHE A 153 29.41 -13.38 22.71
CA PHE A 153 30.60 -13.62 21.94
C PHE A 153 31.84 -13.33 22.81
N ARG A 154 32.60 -14.38 23.10
CA ARG A 154 33.85 -14.30 23.86
C ARG A 154 34.87 -15.19 23.18
N GLY A 155 36.10 -14.69 23.06
CA GLY A 155 37.21 -15.50 22.55
C GLY A 155 37.47 -16.71 23.43
N LEU A 156 37.86 -17.82 22.82
CA LEU A 156 38.26 -19.03 23.51
C LEU A 156 39.58 -18.80 24.26
N LYS A 157 39.82 -19.61 25.29
CA LYS A 157 41.06 -19.53 26.05
C LYS A 157 42.22 -19.94 25.12
N ASN A 158 43.15 -19.01 24.89
CA ASN A 158 44.29 -19.09 23.96
C ASN A 158 43.99 -18.71 22.49
N GLU A 159 42.81 -18.17 22.19
CA GLU A 159 42.52 -17.57 20.88
C GLU A 159 43.08 -16.15 20.83
N THR A 160 43.81 -15.82 19.77
CA THR A 160 44.31 -14.46 19.53
C THR A 160 43.19 -13.58 18.98
N ILE A 161 43.31 -12.26 19.17
CA ILE A 161 42.36 -11.32 18.53
C ILE A 161 42.31 -11.57 17.03
N LYS A 162 43.46 -11.82 16.38
CA LYS A 162 43.51 -12.05 14.94
C LYS A 162 42.68 -13.26 14.50
N GLU A 163 42.72 -14.36 15.25
CA GLU A 163 41.89 -15.56 15.03
C GLU A 163 40.39 -15.32 15.32
N LEU A 164 40.07 -14.32 16.15
CA LEU A 164 38.69 -13.96 16.50
C LEU A 164 38.00 -13.06 15.45
N ILE A 165 38.76 -12.25 14.70
CA ILE A 165 38.24 -11.25 13.75
C ILE A 165 38.53 -11.55 12.26
N GLU A 166 39.34 -12.56 11.93
CA GLU A 166 39.58 -13.07 10.56
C GLU A 166 38.84 -14.38 10.31
#